data_AF-A0A2E5HX46-F1
#
_entry.id   AF-A0A2E5HX46-F1
#
_cell.length_a   1.000
_cell.length_b   1.000
_cell.length_c   1.000
_cell.angle_alpha   90.00
_cell.angle_beta   90.00
_cell.angle_gamma   90.00
#
_symmetry.space_group_name_H-M   'P 1'
#
loop_
_entity.id
_entity.type
_entity.pdbx_description
1 polymer ?
#
loop_
_entity_poly.entity_id
_entity_poly.type
_entity_poly.pdbx_seq_one_letter_code
_entity_poly.pdbx_strand_id
1 'polypeptide(L)'
;MRYYIVYITAVKSVLASIALMLVIASCMPIDQENIVVSPEPTDIDLRIPINIIDDGKPISFQSGSNTVGRSLADVGLDIYAGDEIEPSLDTLVYSGMTINIKRSRPILISVDGIEIEFRTHHDIVSDILREAGVTLLGRDYSEPSLSAKAIGKIEVVRVVDEYRVEYEPIPFDKQWIGLPDLAIDRTRVQQSGTSGVLARRLRVRYIDGVPSQDLLLDEWVHTAPLPRIMGYGMQIPIRNIETPDGNVEYWRAVPMLATSYSPSRAGTPVTAPWYGLTRTGKPLKKGMVAVDKRYIPLGSTMYVPGYGFATAEDTGSGIRGLMIDLGYEDHNYRSWRSYVTVYLRTPVPPLDQIVWILP
;
A
#
# COMPACT_ATOMS: atom_id res chain seq x y z
N MET A 1 -20.49 5.90 -3.24
CA MET A 1 -21.51 6.68 -3.97
C MET A 1 -20.93 8.06 -4.28
N ARG A 2 -20.62 8.36 -5.54
CA ARG A 2 -20.25 9.70 -6.00
C ARG A 2 -21.21 10.07 -7.14
N TYR A 3 -21.86 11.22 -7.00
CA TYR A 3 -22.85 11.74 -7.94
C TYR A 3 -22.16 12.53 -9.06
N TYR A 4 -22.59 12.31 -10.30
CA TYR A 4 -22.26 13.15 -11.46
C TYR A 4 -23.46 14.07 -11.76
N ILE A 5 -23.20 15.35 -11.99
CA ILE A 5 -24.22 16.29 -12.49
C ILE A 5 -23.99 16.45 -13.99
N VAL A 6 -24.97 15.98 -14.75
CA VAL A 6 -25.09 16.12 -16.21
C VAL A 6 -26.04 17.29 -16.48
N TYR A 7 -25.67 18.22 -17.36
CA TYR A 7 -26.63 19.16 -17.94
C TYR A 7 -27.01 18.69 -19.35
N ILE A 8 -28.26 18.25 -19.46
CA ILE A 8 -28.99 17.98 -20.70
C ILE A 8 -29.80 19.23 -21.02
N THR A 9 -29.73 19.71 -22.25
CA THR A 9 -30.82 20.46 -22.87
C THR A 9 -31.00 19.97 -24.29
N ALA A 10 -32.23 19.52 -24.56
CA ALA A 10 -32.70 18.96 -25.81
C ALA A 10 -33.84 19.83 -26.36
N VAL A 11 -34.31 19.44 -27.56
CA VAL A 11 -35.67 19.62 -28.12
C VAL A 11 -35.85 20.89 -29.00
N LYS A 12 -36.46 20.96 -30.21
CA LYS A 12 -37.38 20.15 -31.08
C LYS A 12 -37.23 20.68 -32.54
N SER A 13 -37.00 19.86 -33.57
CA SER A 13 -37.95 19.34 -34.60
C SER A 13 -39.04 20.27 -35.18
N VAL A 14 -39.15 20.35 -36.51
CA VAL A 14 -40.43 20.46 -37.28
C VAL A 14 -40.32 19.65 -38.59
N LEU A 15 -41.43 19.00 -38.96
CA LEU A 15 -41.66 17.99 -39.99
C LEU A 15 -42.44 18.57 -41.20
N ALA A 16 -42.23 17.93 -42.36
CA ALA A 16 -43.21 17.46 -43.36
C ALA A 16 -43.83 18.37 -44.47
N SER A 17 -43.72 17.81 -45.70
CA SER A 17 -44.76 17.58 -46.74
C SER A 17 -45.02 18.54 -47.91
N ILE A 18 -44.66 18.03 -49.10
CA ILE A 18 -45.46 17.83 -50.34
C ILE A 18 -46.62 18.79 -50.64
N ALA A 19 -46.56 19.44 -51.81
CA ALA A 19 -47.73 19.85 -52.57
C ALA A 19 -47.51 19.64 -54.08
N LEU A 20 -48.29 18.71 -54.63
CA LEU A 20 -48.56 18.46 -56.05
C LEU A 20 -49.58 19.51 -56.52
N MET A 21 -49.34 20.20 -57.64
CA MET A 21 -50.41 20.92 -58.34
C MET A 21 -50.26 20.79 -59.86
N LEU A 22 -51.16 19.96 -60.41
CA LEU A 22 -51.54 19.88 -61.80
C LEU A 22 -52.39 21.12 -62.13
N VAL A 23 -52.06 21.90 -63.15
CA VAL A 23 -53.02 22.82 -63.79
C VAL A 23 -52.96 22.64 -65.31
N ILE A 24 -54.19 22.51 -65.81
CA ILE A 24 -54.64 22.08 -67.11
C ILE A 24 -54.40 23.19 -68.15
N ALA A 25 -54.10 22.75 -69.37
CA ALA A 25 -53.92 23.57 -70.56
C ALA A 25 -55.16 24.43 -70.87
N SER A 26 -54.92 25.68 -71.25
CA SER A 26 -55.85 26.48 -72.05
C SER A 26 -55.17 26.85 -73.36
N CYS A 27 -55.76 26.35 -74.43
CA CYS A 27 -55.37 26.51 -75.82
C CYS A 27 -55.64 27.96 -76.29
N MET A 28 -54.66 28.61 -76.91
CA MET A 28 -54.88 29.70 -77.86
C MET A 28 -53.90 29.56 -79.02
N PRO A 29 -54.35 29.66 -80.29
CA PRO A 29 -53.51 29.49 -81.46
C PRO A 29 -52.95 30.84 -81.88
N ILE A 30 -51.65 30.96 -82.16
CA ILE A 30 -51.12 32.07 -82.95
C ILE A 30 -50.04 31.57 -83.91
N ASP A 31 -50.38 31.82 -85.18
CA ASP A 31 -49.63 31.95 -86.42
C ASP A 31 -48.25 31.30 -86.60
N GLN A 32 -48.22 30.46 -87.63
CA GLN A 32 -47.03 30.13 -88.40
C GLN A 32 -46.59 31.34 -89.22
N GLU A 33 -45.42 31.90 -88.93
CA GLU A 33 -44.56 32.48 -89.97
C GLU A 33 -43.09 32.44 -89.53
N ASN A 34 -42.25 31.92 -90.43
CA ASN A 34 -40.79 31.79 -90.36
C ASN A 34 -40.19 30.75 -89.40
N ILE A 35 -40.24 29.48 -89.83
CA ILE A 35 -39.30 28.45 -89.35
C ILE A 35 -37.92 28.77 -89.94
N VAL A 36 -37.11 29.49 -89.18
CA VAL A 36 -35.66 29.35 -89.30
C VAL A 36 -35.34 27.98 -88.69
N VAL A 37 -34.94 27.03 -89.53
CA VAL A 37 -34.32 25.80 -89.06
C VAL A 37 -33.06 26.23 -88.32
N SER A 38 -33.13 26.21 -86.97
CA SER A 38 -31.94 26.25 -86.13
C SER A 38 -31.01 25.14 -86.65
N PRO A 39 -29.72 25.40 -86.86
CA PRO A 39 -28.79 24.30 -87.12
C PRO A 39 -29.00 23.26 -86.01
N GLU A 40 -28.94 21.98 -86.38
CA GLU A 40 -28.80 20.89 -85.41
C GLU A 40 -27.82 21.35 -84.33
N PRO A 41 -28.10 21.13 -83.02
CA PRO A 41 -27.14 21.47 -82.00
C PRO A 41 -25.86 20.73 -82.39
N THR A 42 -24.88 21.48 -82.85
CA THR A 42 -23.53 20.97 -82.97
C THR A 42 -23.21 20.57 -81.55
N ASP A 43 -22.99 19.28 -81.33
CA ASP A 43 -22.53 18.75 -80.06
C ASP A 43 -21.12 19.33 -79.86
N ILE A 44 -21.06 20.59 -79.44
CA ILE A 44 -19.83 21.26 -79.09
C ILE A 44 -19.42 20.53 -77.82
N ASP A 45 -18.41 19.68 -77.94
CA ASP A 45 -17.71 19.09 -76.81
C ASP A 45 -17.13 20.26 -76.00
N LEU A 46 -17.93 20.81 -75.08
CA LEU A 46 -17.65 21.98 -74.24
C LEU A 46 -16.67 21.63 -73.11
N ARG A 47 -15.78 20.67 -73.37
CA ARG A 47 -14.76 20.29 -72.42
C ARG A 47 -13.77 21.43 -72.26
N ILE A 48 -13.66 21.90 -71.02
CA ILE A 48 -12.77 22.98 -70.64
C ILE A 48 -11.40 22.36 -70.36
N PRO A 49 -10.36 22.65 -71.16
CA PRO A 49 -9.03 22.12 -70.89
C PRO A 49 -8.47 22.77 -69.63
N ILE A 50 -8.08 21.95 -68.67
CA ILE A 50 -7.49 22.37 -67.40
C ILE A 50 -6.20 21.58 -67.13
N ASN A 51 -5.30 22.20 -66.38
CA ASN A 51 -4.05 21.60 -65.93
C ASN A 51 -4.15 21.34 -64.43
N ILE A 52 -4.05 20.09 -64.01
CA ILE A 52 -3.99 19.72 -62.59
C ILE A 52 -2.54 19.40 -62.26
N ILE A 53 -2.02 19.92 -61.15
CA ILE A 53 -0.69 19.62 -60.62
C ILE A 53 -0.91 18.93 -59.27
N ASP A 54 -0.84 17.60 -59.25
CA ASP A 54 -1.03 16.79 -58.04
C ASP A 54 0.32 16.40 -57.44
N ASP A 55 0.72 17.04 -56.34
CA ASP A 55 2.06 16.94 -55.74
C ASP A 55 3.19 17.10 -56.78
N GLY A 56 3.03 18.09 -57.66
CA GLY A 56 3.98 18.38 -58.73
C GLY A 56 3.86 17.48 -59.97
N LYS A 57 2.94 16.51 -59.99
CA LYS A 57 2.67 15.67 -61.17
C LYS A 57 1.60 16.33 -62.05
N PRO A 58 1.93 16.72 -63.29
CA PRO A 58 0.97 17.34 -64.18
C PRO A 58 0.00 16.28 -64.73
N ILE A 59 -1.29 16.61 -64.70
CA ILE A 59 -2.40 15.86 -65.29
C ILE A 59 -3.18 16.84 -66.16
N SER A 60 -3.13 16.65 -67.47
CA SER A 60 -3.98 17.39 -68.40
C SER A 60 -5.34 16.72 -68.47
N PHE A 61 -6.39 17.48 -68.17
CA PHE A 61 -7.75 16.96 -68.18
C PHE A 61 -8.69 17.92 -68.92
N GLN A 62 -9.73 17.35 -69.48
CA GLN A 62 -10.75 18.06 -70.22
C GLN A 62 -12.05 17.96 -69.44
N SER A 63 -12.33 19.00 -68.66
CA SER A 63 -13.44 18.98 -67.70
C SER A 63 -14.78 19.24 -68.39
N GLY A 64 -15.75 18.37 -68.12
CA GLY A 64 -17.17 18.60 -68.46
C GLY A 64 -17.93 19.34 -67.36
N SER A 65 -17.26 19.73 -66.27
CA SER A 65 -17.85 20.30 -65.08
C SER A 65 -17.45 21.77 -64.90
N ASN A 66 -18.32 22.55 -64.25
CA ASN A 66 -18.12 24.00 -64.11
C ASN A 66 -17.28 24.41 -62.91
N THR A 67 -16.96 23.51 -61.96
CA THR A 67 -16.20 23.83 -60.74
C THR A 67 -14.97 22.95 -60.58
N VAL A 68 -13.95 23.46 -59.85
CA VAL A 68 -12.72 22.73 -59.53
C VAL A 68 -13.04 21.38 -58.89
N GLY A 69 -13.80 21.35 -57.80
CA GLY A 69 -14.06 20.13 -57.05
C GLY A 69 -14.78 19.06 -57.86
N ARG A 70 -15.74 19.45 -58.73
CA ARG A 70 -16.42 18.50 -59.61
C ARG A 70 -15.50 18.02 -60.74
N SER A 71 -14.67 18.91 -61.27
CA SER A 71 -13.63 18.54 -62.26
C SER A 71 -12.61 17.55 -61.70
N LEU A 72 -12.23 17.71 -60.43
CA LEU A 72 -11.32 16.78 -59.73
C LEU A 72 -12.00 15.41 -59.48
N ALA A 73 -13.29 15.39 -59.13
CA ALA A 73 -14.05 14.15 -59.00
C ALA A 73 -14.23 13.43 -60.35
N ASP A 74 -14.47 14.16 -61.45
CA ASP A 74 -14.64 13.60 -62.80
C ASP A 74 -13.39 12.88 -63.31
N VAL A 75 -12.20 13.37 -62.93
CA VAL A 75 -10.92 12.69 -63.24
C VAL A 75 -10.60 11.55 -62.27
N GLY A 76 -11.47 11.30 -61.27
CA GLY A 76 -11.32 10.23 -60.29
C GLY A 76 -10.29 10.53 -59.19
N LEU A 77 -10.00 11.81 -58.91
CA LEU A 77 -9.13 12.20 -57.81
C LEU A 77 -9.94 12.39 -56.53
N ASP A 78 -9.76 11.48 -55.56
CA ASP A 78 -10.30 11.65 -54.21
C ASP A 78 -9.56 12.77 -53.49
N ILE A 79 -10.31 13.72 -52.95
CA ILE A 79 -9.78 14.83 -52.14
C ILE A 79 -10.05 14.54 -50.68
N TYR A 80 -8.99 14.53 -49.86
CA TYR A 80 -9.10 14.25 -48.44
C TYR A 80 -9.20 15.53 -47.62
N ALA A 81 -9.83 15.43 -46.46
CA ALA A 81 -9.74 16.47 -45.44
C ALA A 81 -8.25 16.66 -45.06
N GLY A 82 -7.74 17.86 -45.28
CA GLY A 82 -6.32 18.21 -45.09
C GLY A 82 -5.53 18.43 -46.38
N ASP A 83 -6.04 18.06 -47.56
CA ASP A 83 -5.39 18.45 -48.83
C ASP A 83 -5.56 19.97 -49.06
N GLU A 84 -4.51 20.62 -49.54
CA GLU A 84 -4.52 22.04 -49.94
C GLU A 84 -4.78 22.12 -51.46
N ILE A 85 -5.83 22.86 -51.86
CA ILE A 85 -6.23 23.01 -53.26
C ILE A 85 -6.30 24.49 -53.63
N GLU A 86 -5.61 24.88 -54.70
CA GLU A 86 -5.62 26.24 -55.23
C GLU A 86 -5.84 26.23 -56.76
N PRO A 87 -6.89 26.90 -57.28
CA PRO A 87 -7.94 27.62 -56.55
C PRO A 87 -8.94 26.68 -55.83
N SER A 88 -9.77 27.23 -54.94
CA SER A 88 -10.68 26.45 -54.07
C SER A 88 -11.67 25.57 -54.85
N LEU A 89 -12.19 24.52 -54.21
CA LEU A 89 -13.07 23.50 -54.82
C LEU A 89 -14.36 24.07 -55.45
N ASP A 90 -14.84 25.22 -54.98
CA ASP A 90 -16.02 25.92 -55.49
C ASP A 90 -15.73 26.89 -56.64
N THR A 91 -14.45 27.16 -56.93
CA THR A 91 -14.04 28.06 -58.01
C THR A 91 -14.50 27.54 -59.38
N LEU A 92 -15.02 28.44 -60.22
CA LEU A 92 -15.43 28.11 -61.58
C LEU A 92 -14.22 27.83 -62.48
N VAL A 93 -14.24 26.74 -63.24
CA VAL A 93 -13.14 26.40 -64.15
C VAL A 93 -13.21 27.18 -65.47
N TYR A 94 -12.06 27.56 -66.01
CA TYR A 94 -11.93 28.19 -67.33
C TYR A 94 -10.78 27.56 -68.12
N SER A 95 -10.80 27.76 -69.44
CA SER A 95 -9.83 27.15 -70.35
C SER A 95 -8.40 27.59 -70.02
N GLY A 96 -7.51 26.64 -69.80
CA GLY A 96 -6.11 26.86 -69.43
C GLY A 96 -5.88 27.09 -67.92
N MET A 97 -6.91 26.96 -67.07
CA MET A 97 -6.75 27.06 -65.61
C MET A 97 -5.77 26.00 -65.09
N THR A 98 -4.90 26.41 -64.17
CA THR A 98 -4.04 25.51 -63.40
C THR A 98 -4.61 25.32 -61.99
N ILE A 99 -4.81 24.07 -61.59
CA ILE A 99 -5.26 23.65 -60.27
C ILE A 99 -4.08 22.96 -59.59
N ASN A 100 -3.56 23.54 -58.52
CA ASN A 100 -2.51 22.96 -57.71
C ASN A 100 -3.14 22.20 -56.55
N ILE A 101 -2.74 20.95 -56.38
CA ILE A 101 -3.09 20.11 -55.25
C ILE A 101 -1.80 19.76 -54.53
N LYS A 102 -1.75 20.07 -53.25
CA LYS A 102 -0.71 19.62 -52.35
C LYS A 102 -1.35 18.63 -51.38
N ARG A 103 -0.92 17.37 -51.46
CA ARG A 103 -1.54 16.29 -50.68
C ARG A 103 -1.10 16.36 -49.24
N SER A 104 -2.06 16.08 -48.36
CA SER A 104 -1.80 15.68 -47.00
C SER A 104 -1.37 14.22 -46.97
N ARG A 105 -0.54 13.85 -45.99
CA ARG A 105 -0.14 12.46 -45.76
C ARG A 105 -0.90 11.87 -44.58
N PRO A 106 -1.39 10.62 -44.68
CA PRO A 106 -2.06 9.96 -43.57
C PRO A 106 -1.04 9.53 -42.50
N ILE A 107 -1.42 9.73 -41.24
CA ILE A 107 -0.68 9.31 -40.06
C ILE A 107 -1.69 8.76 -39.04
N LEU A 108 -1.38 7.59 -38.50
CA LEU A 108 -2.12 6.97 -37.41
C LEU A 108 -1.53 7.42 -36.07
N ILE A 109 -2.34 8.02 -35.20
CA ILE A 109 -1.91 8.45 -33.86
C ILE A 109 -2.56 7.53 -32.84
N SER A 110 -1.77 6.75 -32.11
CA SER A 110 -2.23 5.91 -30.99
C SER A 110 -2.01 6.65 -29.68
N VAL A 111 -3.08 6.99 -28.98
CA VAL A 111 -3.03 7.74 -27.72
C VAL A 111 -4.19 7.32 -26.82
N ASP A 112 -3.91 7.12 -25.52
CA ASP A 112 -4.93 6.81 -24.51
C ASP A 112 -5.80 5.58 -24.87
N GLY A 113 -5.21 4.60 -25.57
CA GLY A 113 -5.86 3.37 -26.03
C GLY A 113 -6.76 3.55 -27.27
N ILE A 114 -6.74 4.73 -27.91
CA ILE A 114 -7.52 5.07 -29.09
C ILE A 114 -6.57 5.31 -30.26
N GLU A 115 -6.94 4.81 -31.45
CA GLU A 115 -6.26 5.15 -32.70
C GLU A 115 -7.02 6.24 -33.46
N ILE A 116 -6.32 7.30 -33.85
CA ILE A 116 -6.85 8.46 -34.56
C ILE A 116 -6.20 8.48 -35.95
N GLU A 117 -7.02 8.39 -37.00
CA GLU A 117 -6.56 8.64 -38.37
C GLU A 117 -6.46 10.16 -38.59
N PHE A 118 -5.26 10.64 -38.84
CA PHE A 118 -4.96 12.05 -39.01
C PHE A 118 -4.28 12.31 -40.35
N ARG A 119 -4.52 13.47 -40.96
CA ARG A 119 -3.88 13.87 -42.21
C ARG A 119 -3.24 15.24 -42.04
N THR A 120 -1.99 15.37 -42.46
CA THR A 120 -1.15 16.54 -42.16
C THR A 120 -0.16 16.83 -43.29
N HIS A 121 0.34 18.07 -43.35
CA HIS A 121 1.49 18.47 -44.16
C HIS A 121 2.81 18.49 -43.36
N HIS A 122 2.76 18.30 -42.05
CA HIS A 122 3.94 18.33 -41.20
C HIS A 122 4.72 17.01 -41.24
N ASP A 123 6.04 17.13 -41.22
CA ASP A 123 6.96 16.00 -41.22
C ASP A 123 7.32 15.51 -39.82
N ILE A 124 7.38 16.43 -38.85
CA ILE A 124 7.95 16.22 -37.52
C ILE A 124 6.85 15.85 -36.52
N VAL A 125 7.10 14.81 -35.70
CA VAL A 125 6.13 14.28 -34.72
C VAL A 125 5.54 15.37 -33.83
N SER A 126 6.36 16.27 -33.30
CA SER A 126 5.88 17.35 -32.42
C SER A 126 4.91 18.32 -33.08
N ASP A 127 5.08 18.64 -34.36
CA ASP A 127 4.17 19.52 -35.09
C ASP A 127 2.87 18.80 -35.41
N ILE A 128 2.96 17.53 -35.79
CA ILE A 128 1.81 16.67 -36.12
C ILE A 128 0.92 16.47 -34.87
N LEU A 129 1.51 16.12 -33.72
CA LEU A 129 0.76 15.96 -32.48
C LEU A 129 0.10 17.26 -32.03
N ARG A 130 0.80 18.40 -32.21
CA ARG A 130 0.24 19.72 -31.89
C ARG A 130 -0.95 20.08 -32.77
N GLU A 131 -0.85 19.83 -34.07
CA GLU A 131 -1.93 20.04 -35.05
C GLU A 131 -3.13 19.13 -34.74
N ALA A 132 -2.88 17.88 -34.35
CA ALA A 132 -3.90 16.93 -33.93
C ALA A 132 -4.51 17.23 -32.55
N GLY A 133 -4.03 18.26 -31.83
CA GLY A 133 -4.50 18.61 -30.49
C GLY A 133 -4.03 17.65 -29.37
N VAL A 134 -3.05 16.79 -29.64
CA VAL A 134 -2.49 15.83 -28.69
C VAL A 134 -1.31 16.47 -27.95
N THR A 135 -1.47 16.66 -26.64
CA THR A 135 -0.43 17.27 -25.78
C THR A 135 0.22 16.21 -24.90
N LEU A 136 1.54 16.26 -24.78
CA LEU A 136 2.33 15.46 -23.84
C LEU A 136 2.62 16.28 -22.58
N LEU A 137 2.41 15.68 -21.39
CA LEU A 137 2.66 16.34 -20.11
C LEU A 137 3.71 15.59 -19.29
N GLY A 138 4.51 16.34 -18.53
CA GLY A 138 5.44 15.76 -17.56
C GLY A 138 6.47 14.83 -18.20
N ARG A 139 6.26 13.51 -18.09
CA ARG A 139 7.16 12.47 -18.61
C ARG A 139 6.57 11.66 -19.76
N ASP A 140 5.39 12.05 -20.25
CA ASP A 140 4.84 11.49 -21.48
C ASP A 140 5.85 11.63 -22.62
N TYR A 141 5.87 10.66 -23.52
CA TYR A 141 6.71 10.68 -24.70
C TYR A 141 5.99 10.05 -25.89
N SER A 142 6.58 10.18 -27.07
CA SER A 142 6.08 9.56 -28.28
C SER A 142 7.13 8.66 -28.93
N GLU A 143 6.66 7.67 -29.66
CA GLU A 143 7.45 6.87 -30.59
C GLU A 143 6.85 6.99 -32.00
N PRO A 144 7.60 7.51 -32.99
CA PRO A 144 8.94 8.09 -32.89
C PRO A 144 9.01 9.34 -31.98
N SER A 145 10.23 9.73 -31.60
CA SER A 145 10.44 10.89 -30.71
C SER A 145 9.92 12.19 -31.33
N LEU A 146 9.61 13.17 -30.48
CA LEU A 146 9.05 14.47 -30.87
C LEU A 146 9.82 15.21 -31.99
N SER A 147 11.13 15.01 -32.10
CA SER A 147 11.99 15.62 -33.11
C SER A 147 12.18 14.78 -34.37
N ALA A 148 11.72 13.53 -34.37
CA ALA A 148 11.85 12.63 -35.51
C ALA A 148 10.80 12.95 -36.59
N LYS A 149 11.10 12.56 -37.83
CA LYS A 149 10.11 12.55 -38.89
C LYS A 149 9.15 11.38 -38.65
N ALA A 150 7.85 11.65 -38.66
CA ALA A 150 6.84 10.60 -38.54
C ALA A 150 6.63 9.92 -39.90
N ILE A 151 6.52 8.58 -39.88
CA ILE A 151 6.16 7.76 -41.03
C ILE A 151 5.10 6.76 -40.57
N GLY A 152 3.90 6.85 -41.12
CA GLY A 152 2.82 5.89 -40.87
C GLY A 152 2.15 6.05 -39.50
N LYS A 153 2.85 5.76 -38.40
CA LYS A 153 2.27 5.73 -37.05
C LYS A 153 3.08 6.56 -36.05
N ILE A 154 2.37 7.19 -35.13
CA ILE A 154 2.90 7.83 -33.91
C ILE A 154 2.18 7.18 -32.73
N GLU A 155 2.94 6.66 -31.78
CA GLU A 155 2.42 6.16 -30.50
C GLU A 155 2.76 7.15 -29.40
N VAL A 156 1.77 7.47 -28.57
CA VAL A 156 1.91 8.34 -27.42
C VAL A 156 1.82 7.48 -26.17
N VAL A 157 2.86 7.53 -25.36
CA VAL A 157 2.98 6.79 -24.11
C VAL A 157 2.76 7.75 -22.95
N ARG A 158 1.77 7.43 -22.10
CA ARG A 158 1.43 8.21 -20.91
C ARG A 158 2.22 7.71 -19.72
N VAL A 159 2.88 8.64 -19.01
CA VAL A 159 3.69 8.32 -17.82
C VAL A 159 3.24 9.13 -16.61
N VAL A 160 2.67 8.44 -15.63
CA VAL A 160 2.18 9.04 -14.38
C VAL A 160 2.94 8.46 -13.19
N ASP A 161 3.48 9.31 -12.32
CA ASP A 161 3.99 8.88 -11.02
C ASP A 161 2.92 9.17 -9.95
N GLU A 162 2.46 8.12 -9.26
CA GLU A 162 1.63 8.25 -8.07
C GLU A 162 2.47 8.05 -6.81
N TYR A 163 2.15 8.81 -5.77
CA TYR A 163 2.83 8.75 -4.48
C TYR A 163 1.85 8.32 -3.41
N ARG A 164 2.24 7.33 -2.60
CA ARG A 164 1.46 6.91 -1.43
C ARG A 164 2.35 6.84 -0.20
N VAL A 165 1.73 7.04 0.96
CA VAL A 165 2.39 6.88 2.26
C VAL A 165 1.71 5.72 2.96
N GLU A 166 2.51 4.72 3.32
CA GLU A 166 2.06 3.57 4.11
C GLU A 166 2.53 3.73 5.55
N TYR A 167 1.69 3.28 6.50
CA TYR A 167 1.94 3.39 7.92
C TYR A 167 2.01 2.00 8.57
N GLU A 168 3.06 1.76 9.34
CA GLU A 168 3.26 0.52 10.10
C GLU A 168 3.49 0.82 11.59
N PRO A 169 2.93 0.02 12.51
CA PRO A 169 3.14 0.23 13.93
C PRO A 169 4.57 -0.13 14.36
N ILE A 170 5.19 0.72 15.18
CA ILE A 170 6.46 0.42 15.87
C ILE A 170 6.12 -0.04 17.29
N PRO A 171 6.42 -1.30 17.68
CA PRO A 171 6.20 -1.78 19.04
C PRO A 171 6.91 -0.90 20.08
N PHE A 172 6.38 -0.87 21.30
CA PHE A 172 7.02 -0.19 22.43
C PHE A 172 7.66 -1.19 23.39
N ASP A 173 8.70 -0.73 24.09
CA ASP A 173 9.40 -1.52 25.10
C ASP A 173 8.70 -1.49 26.45
N LYS A 174 9.00 -2.50 27.28
CA LYS A 174 8.61 -2.54 28.69
C LYS A 174 9.79 -2.16 29.57
N GLN A 175 9.59 -1.20 30.45
CA GLN A 175 10.57 -0.77 31.44
C GLN A 175 10.03 -0.98 32.85
N TRP A 176 10.93 -1.23 33.80
CA TRP A 176 10.58 -1.47 35.20
C TRP A 176 11.18 -0.40 36.11
N ILE A 177 10.37 0.12 37.03
CA ILE A 177 10.83 1.04 38.09
C ILE A 177 10.39 0.55 39.47
N GLY A 178 11.20 0.84 40.48
CA GLY A 178 10.87 0.53 41.87
C GLY A 178 9.92 1.58 42.46
N LEU A 179 8.89 1.12 43.16
CA LEU A 179 7.87 1.95 43.81
C LEU A 179 7.97 1.79 45.34
N PRO A 180 8.44 2.83 46.06
CA PRO A 180 8.64 2.75 47.51
C PRO A 180 7.33 2.70 48.31
N ASP A 181 6.22 3.14 47.72
CA ASP A 181 4.87 3.17 48.30
C ASP A 181 4.06 1.90 48.05
N LEU A 182 4.62 0.93 47.31
CA LEU A 182 3.93 -0.28 46.91
C LEU A 182 4.57 -1.49 47.60
N ALA A 183 3.74 -2.34 48.22
CA ALA A 183 4.19 -3.58 48.86
C ALA A 183 4.93 -4.50 47.87
N ILE A 184 6.01 -5.14 48.34
CA ILE A 184 6.73 -6.19 47.61
C ILE A 184 5.78 -7.26 47.04
N ASP A 185 6.16 -7.89 45.93
CA ASP A 185 5.34 -8.82 45.13
C ASP A 185 4.12 -8.20 44.45
N ARG A 186 3.92 -6.89 44.57
CA ARG A 186 2.91 -6.16 43.81
C ARG A 186 3.54 -5.44 42.64
N THR A 187 2.75 -5.34 41.57
CA THR A 187 3.09 -4.54 40.41
C THR A 187 1.96 -3.56 40.12
N ARG A 188 2.30 -2.42 39.52
CA ARG A 188 1.36 -1.37 39.13
C ARG A 188 1.81 -0.80 37.80
N VAL A 189 0.90 -0.68 36.83
CA VAL A 189 1.20 0.06 35.60
C VAL A 189 1.37 1.53 35.99
N GLN A 190 2.53 2.11 35.69
CA GLN A 190 2.80 3.55 35.84
C GLN A 190 2.53 4.30 34.55
N GLN A 191 2.81 3.66 33.41
CA GLN A 191 2.48 4.17 32.09
C GLN A 191 2.12 3.01 31.16
N SER A 192 1.00 3.09 30.44
CA SER A 192 0.49 1.98 29.61
C SER A 192 1.30 1.68 28.35
N GLY A 193 2.16 2.61 27.92
CA GLY A 193 2.89 2.55 26.65
C GLY A 193 1.99 2.76 25.44
N THR A 194 2.56 3.14 24.31
CA THR A 194 1.84 3.35 23.05
C THR A 194 2.78 3.05 21.88
N SER A 195 2.29 2.30 20.89
CA SER A 195 3.08 2.01 19.69
C SER A 195 3.38 3.29 18.93
N GLY A 196 4.59 3.37 18.39
CA GLY A 196 4.94 4.39 17.43
C GLY A 196 4.36 4.06 16.05
N VAL A 197 4.66 4.92 15.08
CA VAL A 197 4.26 4.77 13.69
C VAL A 197 5.47 5.04 12.80
N LEU A 198 5.82 4.06 11.97
CA LEU A 198 6.75 4.18 10.86
C LEU A 198 5.96 4.59 9.62
N ALA A 199 6.46 5.55 8.86
CA ALA A 199 5.89 5.95 7.58
C ALA A 199 6.88 5.66 6.46
N ARG A 200 6.38 5.08 5.36
CA ARG A 200 7.14 4.83 4.14
C ARG A 200 6.48 5.56 2.98
N ARG A 201 7.23 6.41 2.28
CA ARG A 201 6.76 7.05 1.04
C ARG A 201 7.18 6.20 -0.15
N LEU A 202 6.20 5.68 -0.86
CA LEU A 202 6.37 4.87 -2.06
C LEU A 202 5.98 5.67 -3.30
N ARG A 203 6.63 5.37 -4.42
CA ARG A 203 6.25 5.84 -5.74
C ARG A 203 5.92 4.67 -6.64
N VAL A 204 4.77 4.73 -7.28
CA VAL A 204 4.34 3.80 -8.33
C VAL A 204 4.32 4.54 -9.64
N ARG A 205 5.02 4.04 -10.66
CA ARG A 205 4.97 4.62 -12.00
C ARG A 205 4.00 3.82 -12.84
N TYR A 206 3.09 4.50 -13.51
CA TYR A 206 2.19 3.94 -14.49
C TYR A 206 2.70 4.30 -15.89
N ILE A 207 2.82 3.31 -16.75
CA ILE A 207 3.09 3.47 -18.18
C ILE A 207 1.87 2.92 -18.91
N ASP A 208 1.13 3.78 -19.61
CA ASP A 208 -0.16 3.45 -20.25
C ASP A 208 -1.13 2.73 -19.30
N GLY A 209 -1.19 3.21 -18.05
CA GLY A 209 -2.04 2.64 -17.00
C GLY A 209 -1.52 1.35 -16.37
N VAL A 210 -0.38 0.81 -16.82
CA VAL A 210 0.24 -0.39 -16.24
C VAL A 210 1.21 0.02 -15.12
N PRO A 211 1.01 -0.44 -13.87
CA PRO A 211 1.88 -0.09 -12.75
C PRO A 211 3.24 -0.80 -12.81
N SER A 212 4.29 -0.07 -12.45
CA SER A 212 5.60 -0.61 -12.09
C SER A 212 5.56 -1.20 -10.68
N GLN A 213 6.68 -1.82 -10.28
CA GLN A 213 6.91 -2.11 -8.87
C GLN A 213 6.99 -0.81 -8.05
N ASP A 214 6.60 -0.89 -6.79
CA ASP A 214 6.71 0.19 -5.83
C ASP A 214 8.19 0.53 -5.59
N LEU A 215 8.55 1.80 -5.72
CA LEU A 215 9.87 2.28 -5.34
C LEU A 215 9.79 3.01 -3.99
N LEU A 216 10.48 2.47 -2.97
CA LEU A 216 10.67 3.16 -1.70
C LEU A 216 11.52 4.41 -1.91
N LEU A 217 10.97 5.58 -1.59
CA LEU A 217 11.66 6.85 -1.70
C LEU A 217 12.18 7.36 -0.36
N ASP A 218 11.41 7.15 0.69
CA ASP A 218 11.71 7.68 2.02
C ASP A 218 11.07 6.81 3.11
N GLU A 219 11.72 6.76 4.26
CA GLU A 219 11.25 6.04 5.45
C GLU A 219 11.60 6.85 6.69
N TRP A 220 10.61 7.14 7.54
CA TRP A 220 10.83 7.90 8.76
C TRP A 220 9.89 7.48 9.90
N VAL A 221 10.31 7.75 11.13
CA VAL A 221 9.46 7.61 12.31
C VAL A 221 8.47 8.78 12.34
N HIS A 222 7.21 8.52 11.98
CA HIS A 222 6.15 9.51 12.03
C HIS A 222 5.73 9.83 13.46
N THR A 223 5.74 8.83 14.34
CA THR A 223 5.50 9.00 15.79
C THR A 223 6.36 8.01 16.55
N ALA A 224 7.16 8.48 17.51
CA ALA A 224 7.99 7.58 18.31
C ALA A 224 7.14 6.74 19.28
N PRO A 225 7.49 5.47 19.53
CA PRO A 225 6.82 4.68 20.56
C PRO A 225 7.07 5.25 21.95
N LEU A 226 6.06 5.17 22.81
CA LEU A 226 6.18 5.46 24.24
C LEU A 226 6.27 4.14 25.02
N PRO A 227 7.29 3.94 25.87
CA PRO A 227 7.45 2.68 26.60
C PRO A 227 6.30 2.47 27.60
N ARG A 228 6.00 1.20 27.88
CA ARG A 228 5.18 0.83 29.04
C ARG A 228 6.05 0.78 30.27
N ILE A 229 5.73 1.58 31.28
CA ILE A 229 6.44 1.60 32.55
C ILE A 229 5.64 0.77 33.55
N MET A 230 6.21 -0.34 33.97
CA MET A 230 5.73 -1.19 35.05
C MET A 230 6.45 -0.81 36.35
N GLY A 231 5.69 -0.52 37.40
CA GLY A 231 6.21 -0.33 38.74
C GLY A 231 6.20 -1.63 39.53
N TYR A 232 7.27 -1.95 40.25
CA TYR A 232 7.33 -3.05 41.21
C TYR A 232 7.46 -2.54 42.64
N GLY A 233 6.83 -3.21 43.59
CA GLY A 233 6.80 -2.76 44.97
C GLY A 233 8.12 -2.95 45.72
N MET A 234 8.55 -1.91 46.42
CA MET A 234 9.74 -1.90 47.28
C MET A 234 9.42 -1.76 48.77
N GLN A 235 8.15 -1.57 49.13
CA GLN A 235 7.75 -1.50 50.52
C GLN A 235 7.78 -2.91 51.13
N ILE A 236 8.59 -3.10 52.17
CA ILE A 236 8.72 -4.36 52.89
C ILE A 236 7.94 -4.27 54.21
N PRO A 237 6.71 -4.81 54.29
CA PRO A 237 5.94 -4.78 55.51
C PRO A 237 6.43 -5.86 56.49
N ILE A 238 6.77 -5.44 57.70
CA ILE A 238 7.00 -6.37 58.82
C ILE A 238 5.66 -6.71 59.45
N ARG A 239 5.38 -8.00 59.61
CA ARG A 239 4.11 -8.52 60.09
C ARG A 239 4.36 -9.59 61.15
N ASN A 240 3.32 -9.84 61.94
CA ASN A 240 3.31 -10.89 62.96
C ASN A 240 2.18 -11.88 62.65
N ILE A 241 2.40 -13.15 62.99
CA ILE A 241 1.38 -14.20 62.93
C ILE A 241 1.51 -15.08 64.17
N GLU A 242 0.38 -15.35 64.82
CA GLU A 242 0.32 -16.32 65.91
C GLU A 242 0.31 -17.75 65.35
N THR A 243 1.21 -18.58 65.86
CA THR A 243 1.37 -19.98 65.42
C THR A 243 1.40 -20.92 66.62
N PRO A 244 1.20 -22.24 66.43
CA PRO A 244 1.37 -23.21 67.51
C PRO A 244 2.77 -23.17 68.16
N ASP A 245 3.77 -22.66 67.44
CA ASP A 245 5.16 -22.54 67.90
C ASP A 245 5.48 -21.14 68.46
N GLY A 246 4.45 -20.30 68.66
CA GLY A 246 4.55 -18.92 69.17
C GLY A 246 4.33 -17.86 68.10
N ASN A 247 4.45 -16.59 68.51
CA ASN A 247 4.36 -15.46 67.59
C ASN A 247 5.57 -15.42 66.65
N VAL A 248 5.31 -15.32 65.34
CA VAL A 248 6.33 -15.29 64.29
C VAL A 248 6.31 -13.93 63.60
N GLU A 249 7.40 -13.20 63.74
CA GLU A 249 7.67 -12.01 62.94
C GLU A 249 8.24 -12.40 61.56
N TYR A 250 7.68 -11.82 60.50
CA TYR A 250 8.05 -12.11 59.12
C TYR A 250 7.93 -10.88 58.21
N TRP A 251 8.72 -10.85 57.13
CA TRP A 251 8.72 -9.76 56.15
C TRP A 251 8.14 -10.15 54.80
N ARG A 252 7.96 -11.46 54.54
CA ARG A 252 7.34 -11.98 53.32
C ARG A 252 6.65 -13.31 53.59
N ALA A 253 5.46 -13.50 53.03
CA ALA A 253 4.73 -14.76 53.07
C ALA A 253 4.60 -15.28 51.64
N VAL A 254 5.08 -16.49 51.39
CA VAL A 254 5.20 -17.05 50.03
C VAL A 254 4.50 -18.40 49.98
N PRO A 255 3.49 -18.58 49.11
CA PRO A 255 2.93 -19.91 48.87
C PRO A 255 3.96 -20.75 48.11
N MET A 256 4.35 -21.88 48.68
CA MET A 256 5.36 -22.77 48.11
C MET A 256 4.85 -24.21 48.10
N LEU A 257 5.25 -24.98 47.09
CA LEU A 257 5.09 -26.43 47.13
C LEU A 257 6.17 -27.01 48.07
N ALA A 258 5.72 -27.54 49.21
CA ALA A 258 6.58 -28.22 50.16
C ALA A 258 6.68 -29.72 49.84
N THR A 259 7.92 -30.19 49.70
CA THR A 259 8.31 -31.60 49.68
C THR A 259 9.18 -31.91 50.90
N SER A 260 9.67 -33.14 51.04
CA SER A 260 10.57 -33.51 52.14
C SER A 260 11.63 -34.51 51.70
N TYR A 261 12.81 -34.41 52.28
CA TYR A 261 13.94 -35.29 52.03
C TYR A 261 14.70 -35.64 53.31
N SER A 262 15.53 -36.69 53.22
CA SER A 262 16.48 -37.13 54.24
C SER A 262 17.74 -37.65 53.54
N PRO A 263 18.86 -37.90 54.24
CA PRO A 263 20.11 -38.34 53.60
C PRO A 263 19.93 -39.54 52.66
N SER A 264 19.20 -40.57 53.10
CA SER A 264 18.93 -41.77 52.28
C SER A 264 17.97 -41.54 51.10
N ARG A 265 17.24 -40.42 51.09
CA ARG A 265 16.23 -40.05 50.09
C ARG A 265 16.67 -38.91 49.17
N ALA A 266 17.85 -38.33 49.41
CA ALA A 266 18.41 -37.22 48.64
C ALA A 266 19.04 -37.63 47.30
N GLY A 267 19.08 -38.94 46.99
CA GLY A 267 19.70 -39.47 45.76
C GLY A 267 21.23 -39.39 45.76
N THR A 268 21.86 -39.08 46.89
CA THR A 268 23.33 -39.07 47.03
C THR A 268 23.81 -40.45 47.50
N PRO A 269 24.81 -41.07 46.84
CA PRO A 269 25.37 -42.34 47.29
C PRO A 269 25.94 -42.24 48.72
N VAL A 270 25.74 -43.28 49.53
CA VAL A 270 26.24 -43.34 50.92
C VAL A 270 27.76 -43.24 51.03
N THR A 271 28.49 -43.54 49.96
CA THR A 271 29.95 -43.46 49.87
C THR A 271 30.46 -42.06 49.48
N ALA A 272 29.56 -41.14 49.10
CA ALA A 272 29.96 -39.80 48.71
C ALA A 272 30.45 -39.00 49.93
N PRO A 273 31.56 -38.23 49.81
CA PRO A 273 32.09 -37.46 50.94
C PRO A 273 31.17 -36.34 51.43
N TRP A 274 30.13 -35.98 50.65
CA TRP A 274 29.09 -35.02 51.03
C TRP A 274 27.74 -35.67 51.39
N TYR A 275 27.70 -37.01 51.57
CA TYR A 275 26.47 -37.69 51.97
C TYR A 275 25.92 -37.12 53.29
N GLY A 276 24.64 -36.77 53.30
CA GLY A 276 23.97 -36.19 54.46
C GLY A 276 24.41 -34.77 54.83
N LEU A 277 25.18 -34.10 53.98
CA LEU A 277 25.54 -32.69 54.15
C LEU A 277 24.64 -31.80 53.29
N THR A 278 24.24 -30.67 53.86
CA THR A 278 23.57 -29.58 53.14
C THR A 278 24.54 -28.81 52.25
N ARG A 279 24.03 -27.97 51.35
CA ARG A 279 24.85 -27.06 50.53
C ARG A 279 25.79 -26.17 51.34
N THR A 280 25.39 -25.75 52.55
CA THR A 280 26.25 -24.95 53.44
C THR A 280 27.27 -25.79 54.23
N GLY A 281 27.31 -27.10 54.00
CA GLY A 281 28.27 -28.03 54.61
C GLY A 281 27.87 -28.55 55.99
N LYS A 282 26.66 -28.23 56.47
CA LYS A 282 26.17 -28.69 57.78
C LYS A 282 25.54 -30.08 57.65
N PRO A 283 25.70 -30.98 58.65
CA PRO A 283 24.94 -32.22 58.72
C PRO A 283 23.44 -31.94 58.70
N LEU A 284 22.72 -32.59 57.79
CA LEU A 284 21.28 -32.43 57.60
C LEU A 284 20.53 -32.86 58.86
N LYS A 285 19.64 -31.97 59.32
CA LYS A 285 18.70 -32.23 60.42
C LYS A 285 17.41 -31.48 60.21
N LYS A 286 16.36 -31.86 60.94
CA LYS A 286 15.12 -31.09 60.99
C LYS A 286 15.40 -29.63 61.37
N GLY A 287 14.76 -28.70 60.65
CA GLY A 287 15.00 -27.26 60.71
C GLY A 287 15.93 -26.74 59.60
N MET A 288 16.39 -27.61 58.70
CA MET A 288 17.13 -27.23 57.49
C MET A 288 16.27 -27.50 56.27
N VAL A 289 16.25 -26.57 55.31
CA VAL A 289 15.45 -26.70 54.09
C VAL A 289 16.29 -26.46 52.85
N ALA A 290 15.91 -27.12 51.77
CA ALA A 290 16.41 -26.82 50.44
C ALA A 290 15.50 -25.81 49.74
N VAL A 291 16.08 -24.81 49.10
CA VAL A 291 15.36 -23.76 48.37
C VAL A 291 16.00 -23.47 47.02
N ASP A 292 15.28 -22.76 46.17
CA ASP A 292 15.87 -22.12 45.01
C ASP A 292 16.58 -20.83 45.42
N LYS A 293 17.92 -20.89 45.44
CA LYS A 293 18.76 -19.76 45.86
C LYS A 293 18.63 -18.50 45.00
N ARG A 294 17.99 -18.59 43.83
CA ARG A 294 17.69 -17.41 42.99
C ARG A 294 16.62 -16.52 43.61
N TYR A 295 15.77 -17.07 44.48
CA TYR A 295 14.66 -16.36 45.11
C TYR A 295 14.83 -16.21 46.63
N ILE A 296 15.43 -17.22 47.28
CA ILE A 296 15.64 -17.25 48.72
C ILE A 296 17.13 -17.50 48.98
N PRO A 297 17.90 -16.48 49.40
CA PRO A 297 19.31 -16.65 49.74
C PRO A 297 19.53 -17.71 50.82
N LEU A 298 20.63 -18.46 50.72
CA LEU A 298 21.03 -19.37 51.80
C LEU A 298 21.31 -18.58 53.08
N GLY A 299 20.97 -19.17 54.22
CA GLY A 299 20.94 -18.50 55.53
C GLY A 299 19.62 -17.80 55.86
N SER A 300 18.70 -17.64 54.89
CA SER A 300 17.37 -17.09 55.16
C SER A 300 16.63 -17.95 56.19
N THR A 301 16.07 -17.31 57.21
CA THR A 301 15.27 -17.97 58.24
C THR A 301 13.79 -17.88 57.88
N MET A 302 13.02 -18.90 58.26
CA MET A 302 11.59 -18.98 57.93
C MET A 302 10.81 -19.79 58.94
N TYR A 303 9.48 -19.68 58.85
CA TYR A 303 8.54 -20.55 59.52
C TYR A 303 7.70 -21.29 58.47
N VAL A 304 7.61 -22.61 58.61
CA VAL A 304 6.80 -23.47 57.75
C VAL A 304 5.73 -24.13 58.61
N PRO A 305 4.43 -23.79 58.45
CA PRO A 305 3.36 -24.37 59.24
C PRO A 305 3.39 -25.91 59.24
N GLY A 306 3.35 -26.51 60.44
CA GLY A 306 3.41 -27.97 60.63
C GLY A 306 4.82 -28.58 60.61
N TYR A 307 5.83 -27.85 60.11
CA TYR A 307 7.24 -28.26 60.16
C TYR A 307 8.00 -27.54 61.29
N GLY A 308 7.73 -26.23 61.44
CA GLY A 308 8.32 -25.35 62.45
C GLY A 308 9.30 -24.35 61.85
N PHE A 309 10.20 -23.84 62.70
CA PHE A 309 11.28 -22.93 62.29
C PHE A 309 12.31 -23.64 61.42
N ALA A 310 12.77 -22.94 60.38
CA ALA A 310 13.71 -23.49 59.42
C ALA A 310 14.72 -22.45 58.93
N THR A 311 15.87 -22.93 58.44
CA THR A 311 16.88 -22.13 57.76
C THR A 311 17.16 -22.73 56.38
N ALA A 312 17.25 -21.87 55.36
CA ALA A 312 17.69 -22.25 54.02
C ALA A 312 19.18 -22.62 54.03
N GLU A 313 19.47 -23.91 54.11
CA GLU A 313 20.85 -24.43 54.21
C GLU A 313 21.23 -25.24 52.98
N ASP A 314 20.26 -25.62 52.16
CA ASP A 314 20.47 -26.56 51.07
C ASP A 314 19.88 -26.09 49.74
N THR A 315 20.29 -26.75 48.65
CA THR A 315 19.78 -26.56 47.30
C THR A 315 19.78 -27.91 46.57
N GLY A 316 18.78 -28.18 45.75
CA GLY A 316 18.71 -29.40 44.93
C GLY A 316 18.41 -29.06 43.47
N SER A 317 18.87 -29.90 42.54
CA SER A 317 18.60 -29.71 41.11
C SER A 317 17.09 -29.75 40.77
N GLY A 318 16.31 -30.47 41.58
CA GLY A 318 14.85 -30.56 41.52
C GLY A 318 14.09 -29.51 42.33
N ILE A 319 14.77 -28.65 43.11
CA ILE A 319 14.14 -27.61 43.91
C ILE A 319 14.27 -26.28 43.17
N ARG A 320 13.24 -25.95 42.38
CA ARG A 320 13.23 -24.79 41.47
C ARG A 320 11.95 -23.99 41.64
N GLY A 321 12.04 -22.67 41.50
CA GLY A 321 10.87 -21.80 41.64
C GLY A 321 10.42 -21.70 43.10
N LEU A 322 9.10 -21.59 43.28
CA LEU A 322 8.46 -21.54 44.60
C LEU A 322 8.25 -22.96 45.17
N MET A 323 9.36 -23.69 45.31
CA MET A 323 9.44 -25.01 45.93
C MET A 323 10.36 -24.96 47.15
N ILE A 324 10.00 -25.72 48.18
CA ILE A 324 10.79 -25.87 49.41
C ILE A 324 10.87 -27.35 49.76
N ASP A 325 12.07 -27.85 50.03
CA ASP A 325 12.27 -29.24 50.46
C ASP A 325 12.60 -29.28 51.94
N LEU A 326 11.78 -29.95 52.73
CA LEU A 326 11.88 -29.99 54.18
C LEU A 326 12.85 -31.11 54.59
N GLY A 327 13.98 -30.73 55.18
CA GLY A 327 15.03 -31.67 55.58
C GLY A 327 14.69 -32.41 56.86
N TYR A 328 15.07 -33.68 56.92
CA TYR A 328 14.93 -34.55 58.09
C TYR A 328 16.17 -35.43 58.24
N GLU A 329 16.47 -35.83 59.48
CA GLU A 329 17.27 -37.02 59.70
C GLU A 329 16.49 -38.28 59.28
N ASP A 330 17.18 -39.35 58.89
CA ASP A 330 16.51 -40.56 58.41
C ASP A 330 15.56 -41.17 59.46
N HIS A 331 15.90 -41.07 60.76
CA HIS A 331 15.11 -41.64 61.86
C HIS A 331 13.84 -40.84 62.20
N ASN A 332 13.73 -39.58 61.76
CA ASN A 332 12.60 -38.71 62.08
C ASN A 332 11.84 -38.22 60.82
N TYR A 333 12.14 -38.82 59.66
CA TYR A 333 11.56 -38.47 58.38
C TYR A 333 10.02 -38.47 58.42
N ARG A 334 9.44 -37.41 57.87
CA ARG A 334 8.02 -37.32 57.55
C ARG A 334 7.86 -36.94 56.09
N SER A 335 6.94 -37.60 55.39
CA SER A 335 6.67 -37.29 53.99
C SER A 335 5.82 -36.03 53.85
N TRP A 336 6.20 -35.16 52.92
CA TRP A 336 5.48 -33.94 52.56
C TRP A 336 5.22 -33.89 51.06
N ARG A 337 4.01 -33.47 50.69
CA ARG A 337 3.67 -33.00 49.35
C ARG A 337 2.41 -32.13 49.44
N SER A 338 2.58 -30.85 49.72
CA SER A 338 1.44 -29.93 49.86
C SER A 338 1.86 -28.50 49.60
N TYR A 339 0.91 -27.66 49.21
CA TYR A 339 1.14 -26.22 49.19
C TYR A 339 1.00 -25.66 50.61
N VAL A 340 2.02 -24.92 51.05
CA VAL A 340 2.04 -24.24 52.34
C VAL A 340 2.48 -22.80 52.15
N THR A 341 1.99 -21.91 53.00
CA THR A 341 2.52 -20.53 53.05
C THR A 341 3.74 -20.52 53.96
N VAL A 342 4.90 -20.27 53.36
CA VAL A 342 6.18 -20.12 54.07
C VAL A 342 6.36 -18.66 54.47
N TYR A 343 6.66 -18.42 55.74
CA TYR A 343 6.86 -17.07 56.27
C TYR A 343 8.35 -16.80 56.41
N LEU A 344 8.92 -15.97 55.53
CA LEU A 344 10.33 -15.55 55.60
C LEU A 344 10.51 -14.56 56.76
N ARG A 345 11.34 -14.94 57.72
CA ARG A 345 11.50 -14.26 59.00
C ARG A 345 12.56 -13.15 58.92
N THR A 346 12.51 -12.25 59.89
CA THR A 346 13.51 -11.21 60.09
C THR A 346 14.83 -11.79 60.62
N PRO A 347 15.98 -11.12 60.40
CA PRO A 347 16.15 -9.86 59.68
C PRO A 347 15.91 -9.97 58.18
N VAL A 348 15.44 -8.88 57.57
CA VAL A 348 15.31 -8.78 56.11
C VAL A 348 16.71 -8.88 55.50
N PRO A 349 16.91 -9.65 54.42
CA PRO A 349 18.19 -9.68 53.70
C PRO A 349 18.61 -8.28 53.19
N PRO A 350 19.90 -8.07 52.92
CA PRO A 350 20.37 -6.89 52.19
C PRO A 350 19.57 -6.65 50.90
N LEU A 351 19.28 -5.39 50.57
CA LEU A 351 18.39 -5.03 49.46
C LEU A 351 18.85 -5.57 48.09
N ASP A 352 20.16 -5.73 47.90
CA ASP A 352 20.78 -6.31 46.71
C ASP A 352 20.59 -7.83 46.60
N GLN A 353 20.15 -8.49 47.68
CA GLN A 353 19.81 -9.91 47.72
C GLN A 353 18.30 -10.17 47.65
N ILE A 354 17.47 -9.12 47.67
CA ILE A 354 16.01 -9.26 47.61
C ILE A 354 15.56 -9.36 46.15
N VAL A 355 14.88 -10.47 45.84
CA VAL A 355 14.06 -10.54 44.63
C VAL A 355 12.73 -9.84 44.87
N TRP A 356 12.53 -8.68 44.24
CA TRP A 356 11.38 -7.80 44.47
C TRP A 356 10.04 -8.34 43.93
N ILE A 357 10.09 -9.24 42.94
CA ILE A 357 8.92 -9.90 42.36
C ILE A 357 9.21 -11.39 42.25
N LEU A 358 8.45 -12.21 42.99
CA LEU A 358 8.48 -13.66 42.81
C LEU A 358 7.66 -14.08 41.56
N PRO A 359 8.07 -15.18 40.89
CA PRO A 359 7.44 -15.65 39.66
C PRO A 359 6.03 -16.22 39.85
#